data_AF-V4SRA8-F1
#
_entry.id   AF-V4SRA8-F1
#
_cell.length_a   1.000
_cell.length_b   1.000
_cell.length_c   1.000
_cell.angle_alpha   90.00
_cell.angle_beta   90.00
_cell.angle_gamma   90.00
#
_symmetry.space_group_name_H-M   'P 1'
#
loop_
_entity.id
_entity.type
_entity.pdbx_description
1 polymer ?
#
loop_
_entity_poly.entity_id
_entity_poly.type
_entity_poly.pdbx_seq_one_letter_code
_entity_poly.pdbx_strand_id
1 'polypeptide(L)' 'MGKGTGSFGKRRNKTHTFVKAIRRKTTGTGRMRYLRHVPRRFKSGFREGTQAAPRKKGAAASA' A
#
# COMPACT_ATOMS: atom_id res chain seq x y z
N MET A 1 37.00 6.24 5.81
CA MET A 1 35.90 5.61 6.59
C MET A 1 34.65 5.51 5.70
N GLY A 2 34.58 4.49 4.85
CA GLY A 2 33.48 4.38 3.89
C GLY A 2 33.26 2.95 3.46
N LYS A 3 32.92 2.06 4.41
CA LYS A 3 32.42 0.73 4.05
C LYS A 3 30.99 0.89 3.57
N GLY A 4 30.83 1.32 2.32
CA GLY A 4 29.56 1.22 1.62
C GLY A 4 29.12 -0.24 1.64
N THR A 5 27.92 -0.52 2.14
CA THR A 5 27.36 -1.88 2.05
C THR A 5 27.09 -2.15 0.57
N GLY A 6 28.03 -2.78 -0.13
CA GLY A 6 27.88 -3.15 -1.53
C GLY A 6 26.79 -4.21 -1.65
N SER A 7 25.59 -3.83 -2.09
CA SER A 7 24.67 -4.82 -2.65
C SER A 7 25.20 -5.15 -4.04
N PHE A 8 25.81 -6.33 -4.21
CA PHE A 8 26.05 -6.85 -5.55
C PHE A 8 24.69 -7.15 -6.21
N GLY A 9 24.32 -6.33 -7.20
CA GLY A 9 23.07 -6.46 -7.98
C GLY A 9 21.89 -5.60 -7.49
N LYS A 10 20.68 -5.87 -8.01
CA LYS A 10 19.46 -5.06 -7.78
C LYS A 10 18.75 -5.34 -6.43
N ARG A 11 19.32 -6.20 -5.57
CA ARG A 11 18.68 -6.59 -4.30
C ARG A 11 19.02 -5.61 -3.19
N ARG A 12 18.08 -5.38 -2.28
CA ARG A 12 18.35 -4.58 -1.08
C ARG A 12 19.16 -5.42 -0.09
N ASN A 13 20.20 -4.83 0.48
CA ASN A 13 20.93 -5.44 1.60
C ASN A 13 19.99 -5.62 2.80
N LYS A 14 19.77 -6.87 3.19
CA LYS A 14 18.95 -7.27 4.35
C LYS A 14 19.76 -8.23 5.20
N THR A 15 19.93 -7.91 6.47
CA THR A 15 20.71 -8.68 7.44
C THR A 15 19.95 -8.79 8.75
N HIS A 16 19.90 -9.98 9.34
CA HIS A 16 19.07 -10.26 10.53
C HIS A 16 19.50 -9.46 11.76
N THR A 17 20.77 -9.13 11.88
CA THR A 17 21.33 -8.35 13.00
C THR A 17 20.97 -6.86 12.95
N PHE A 18 20.46 -6.34 11.82
CA PHE A 18 20.11 -4.93 11.63
C PHE A 18 18.58 -4.71 11.52
N VAL A 19 17.81 -5.25 12.47
CA VAL A 19 16.33 -5.21 12.49
C VAL A 19 15.77 -3.78 12.35
N LYS A 20 16.36 -2.79 13.02
CA LYS A 20 15.91 -1.39 12.95
C LYS A 20 16.02 -0.81 11.53
N ALA A 21 17.08 -1.16 10.79
CA ALA A 21 17.26 -0.73 9.41
C ALA A 21 16.23 -1.39 8.48
N ILE A 22 15.93 -2.68 8.71
CA ILE A 22 14.88 -3.41 8.00
C ILE A 22 13.52 -2.74 8.23
N ARG A 23 13.15 -2.46 9.48
CA ARG A 23 11.85 -1.85 9.82
C ARG A 23 11.66 -0.46 9.19
N ARG A 24 12.71 0.33 9.03
CA ARG A 24 12.63 1.65 8.36
C ARG A 24 12.33 1.53 6.86
N LYS A 25 12.86 0.49 6.21
CA LYS A 25 12.81 0.31 4.74
C LYS A 25 11.73 -0.65 4.26
N THR A 26 11.14 -1.44 5.15
CA THR A 26 10.13 -2.44 4.77
C THR A 26 8.87 -1.79 4.21
N THR A 27 8.16 -2.51 3.34
CA THR A 27 6.83 -2.11 2.86
C THR A 27 5.92 -1.84 4.06
N GLY A 28 5.14 -0.76 4.02
CA GLY A 28 4.27 -0.36 5.15
C GLY A 28 4.57 1.05 5.66
N THR A 29 5.82 1.51 5.59
CA THR A 29 6.27 2.76 6.24
C THR A 29 6.17 4.02 5.37
N GLY A 30 5.48 3.95 4.22
CA GLY A 30 5.40 5.06 3.26
C GLY A 30 4.01 5.29 2.70
N ARG A 31 3.96 6.09 1.63
CA ARG A 31 2.70 6.48 0.99
C ARG A 31 1.94 5.29 0.38
N MET A 32 2.59 4.17 0.04
CA MET A 32 1.95 2.95 -0.49
C MET A 32 0.84 3.25 -1.51
N ARG A 33 1.08 4.21 -2.42
CA ARG A 33 0.05 4.79 -3.30
C ARG A 33 -0.76 3.73 -4.06
N TYR A 34 -0.06 2.73 -4.60
CA TYR A 34 -0.70 1.60 -5.27
C TYR A 34 -1.32 0.63 -4.24
N LEU A 35 -0.51 0.04 -3.37
CA LEU A 35 -0.91 -1.02 -2.45
C LEU A 35 -2.03 -0.63 -1.47
N ARG A 36 -2.21 0.65 -1.13
CA ARG A 36 -3.31 1.10 -0.25
C ARG A 36 -4.68 0.89 -0.89
N HIS A 37 -4.78 1.07 -2.21
CA HIS A 37 -6.05 0.93 -2.91
C HIS A 37 -6.32 -0.51 -3.36
N VAL A 38 -5.28 -1.34 -3.48
CA VAL A 38 -5.41 -2.73 -3.94
C VAL A 38 -6.39 -3.57 -3.10
N PRO A 39 -6.33 -3.59 -1.75
CA PRO A 39 -7.30 -4.36 -0.95
C PRO A 39 -8.74 -3.90 -1.13
N ARG A 40 -8.95 -2.59 -1.34
CA ARG A 40 -10.28 -2.04 -1.62
C ARG A 40 -10.78 -2.49 -2.99
N ARG A 41 -9.91 -2.45 -4.01
CA ARG A 41 -10.21 -2.95 -5.37
C ARG A 41 -10.45 -4.46 -5.38
N PHE A 42 -9.70 -5.22 -4.58
CA PHE A 42 -9.86 -6.66 -4.45
C PHE A 42 -11.26 -7.02 -3.93
N LYS A 43 -11.72 -6.35 -2.87
CA LYS A 43 -13.10 -6.53 -2.33
C LYS A 43 -14.18 -6.14 -3.33
N SER A 44 -13.89 -5.23 -4.25
CA SER A 44 -14.80 -4.84 -5.33
C SER A 44 -14.57 -5.62 -6.63
N GLY A 45 -13.80 -6.72 -6.62
CA GLY A 45 -13.57 -7.59 -7.79
C GLY A 45 -12.80 -6.94 -8.94
N PHE A 46 -11.96 -5.93 -8.66
CA PHE A 46 -11.20 -5.17 -9.65
C PHE A 46 -12.03 -4.54 -10.77
N ARG A 47 -13.31 -4.27 -10.54
CA ARG A 47 -14.21 -3.63 -11.52
C ARG A 47 -13.62 -2.31 -12.04
N GLU A 48 -13.65 -2.14 -13.36
CA GLU A 48 -13.25 -0.93 -14.07
C GLU A 48 -14.39 -0.44 -14.97
N GLY A 49 -14.43 0.86 -15.30
CA GLY A 49 -15.38 1.42 -16.26
C GLY A 49 -16.85 1.49 -15.83
N THR A 50 -17.21 1.05 -14.62
CA THR A 50 -18.59 1.12 -14.13
C THR A 50 -18.87 2.47 -13.46
N GLN A 51 -19.90 3.18 -13.91
CA GLN A 51 -20.41 4.36 -13.22
C GLN A 51 -21.29 3.91 -12.04
N ALA A 52 -21.04 4.44 -10.85
CA ALA A 52 -21.91 4.19 -9.71
C ALA A 52 -23.31 4.78 -10.01
N ALA A 53 -24.36 4.00 -9.79
CA ALA A 53 -25.72 4.49 -9.93
C ALA A 53 -25.92 5.74 -9.05
N PRO A 54 -26.63 6.77 -9.54
CA PRO A 54 -26.89 7.96 -8.75
C PRO A 54 -27.64 7.56 -7.47
N ARG A 55 -27.11 7.98 -6.32
CA ARG A 55 -27.73 7.69 -5.03
C ARG A 55 -29.04 8.48 -4.95
N LYS A 56 -30.20 7.83 -4.98
CA LYS A 56 -31.45 8.49 -4.61
C LYS A 56 -31.34 8.91 -3.14
N LYS A 57 -31.54 10.19 -2.85
CA LYS A 57 -31.66 10.68 -1.46
C LYS A 57 -32.81 9.88 -0.84
N GLY A 58 -32.51 9.01 0.11
CA GLY A 58 -33.54 8.32 0.87
C GLY A 58 -34.45 9.38 1.49
N ALA A 59 -35.77 9.19 1.39
CA ALA A 59 -36.72 10.03 2.12
C ALA A 59 -36.26 10.09 3.59
N ALA A 60 -36.23 11.29 4.16
CA ALA A 60 -35.91 11.48 5.56
C ALA A 60 -36.80 10.55 6.39
N ALA A 61 -36.19 9.78 7.29
CA ALA A 61 -36.97 9.00 8.26
C ALA A 61 -37.89 9.97 9.01
N SER A 62 -39.19 9.74 8.89
CA SER A 62 -40.21 10.47 9.63
C SER A 62 -40.18 10.02 11.09
N ALA A 63 -39.90 10.98 11.98
CA ALA A 63 -40.00 11.00 13.45
C ALA A 63 -39.65 9.71 14.21
#